data_AF-A0A8H7NGJ7-F1
#
_entry.id   AF-A0A8H7NGJ7-F1
#
_cell.length_a   1.000
_cell.length_b   1.000
_cell.length_c   1.000
_cell.angle_alpha   90.00
_cell.angle_beta   90.00
_cell.angle_gamma   90.00
#
_symmetry.space_group_name_H-M   'P 1'
#
loop_
_entity.id
_entity.type
_entity.pdbx_description
1 polymer ?
#
loop_
_entity_poly.entity_id
_entity_poly.type
_entity_poly.pdbx_seq_one_letter_code
_entity_poly.pdbx_strand_id
1 'polypeptide(L)'
;MGIVRWWVDPGLDGDAYADRPYLYGPALSSFNALHVGEGEFDPARGGIWVEEGGDEDARAGAGAPADRKARMKWALSEAAKESWVWEYGRTYALDFFNPYLDFANLALRLPGFHLPIMKYWDGQGLRYVLRNRATGEVYMTVCFTLYLKEDVNEDGTLKEGVDGSETSVIAKVESGGDEEFDEEAALKEAAEKLQIKDEPTKTSSDDLD
;
A
#
# COMPACT_ATOMS: atom_id res chain seq x y z
N MET A 1 -23.66 3.80 0.18
CA MET A 1 -22.44 3.49 0.96
C MET A 1 -21.96 2.12 0.48
N GLY A 2 -21.10 2.12 -0.54
CA GLY A 2 -20.61 0.91 -1.18
C GLY A 2 -19.30 0.49 -0.56
N ILE A 3 -19.33 -0.34 0.47
CA ILE A 3 -18.12 -0.95 1.01
C ILE A 3 -17.65 -1.95 -0.03
N VAL A 4 -16.54 -1.65 -0.73
CA VAL A 4 -15.89 -2.61 -1.61
C VAL A 4 -14.93 -3.43 -0.75
N ARG A 5 -15.44 -4.55 -0.21
CA ARG A 5 -14.55 -5.63 0.21
C ARG A 5 -13.93 -6.21 -1.05
N TRP A 6 -12.67 -5.91 -1.29
CA TRP A 6 -11.95 -6.46 -2.43
C TRP A 6 -11.87 -7.98 -2.28
N TRP A 7 -12.41 -8.73 -3.25
CA TRP A 7 -12.35 -10.20 -3.30
C TRP A 7 -10.91 -10.73 -3.46
N VAL A 8 -9.96 -9.81 -3.68
CA VAL A 8 -8.55 -10.03 -4.03
C VAL A 8 -7.67 -10.33 -2.81
N ASP A 9 -7.97 -9.75 -1.65
CA ASP A 9 -7.27 -10.04 -0.39
C ASP A 9 -8.25 -9.94 0.78
N PRO A 10 -8.49 -11.03 1.53
CA PRO A 10 -9.41 -11.04 2.68
C PRO A 10 -9.00 -10.09 3.82
N GLY A 11 -7.75 -9.62 3.84
CA GLY A 11 -7.24 -8.64 4.78
C GLY A 11 -7.46 -7.19 4.37
N LEU A 12 -7.88 -6.90 3.13
CA LEU A 12 -8.01 -5.53 2.64
C LEU A 12 -9.45 -5.02 2.70
N ASP A 13 -9.58 -3.78 3.18
CA ASP A 13 -10.80 -2.97 3.23
C ASP A 13 -10.54 -1.68 2.47
N GLY A 14 -11.32 -1.39 1.44
CA GLY A 14 -11.10 -0.20 0.62
C GLY A 14 -12.38 0.40 0.11
N ASP A 15 -12.33 1.71 -0.13
CA ASP A 15 -13.39 2.45 -0.78
C ASP A 15 -12.75 3.45 -1.75
N ALA A 16 -12.88 3.18 -3.04
CA ALA A 16 -12.40 4.07 -4.09
C ALA A 16 -13.32 5.28 -4.32
N TYR A 17 -14.55 5.25 -3.79
CA TYR A 17 -15.60 6.25 -3.99
C TYR A 17 -15.84 7.12 -2.74
N ALA A 18 -15.04 6.95 -1.68
CA ALA A 18 -15.09 7.82 -0.51
C ALA A 18 -14.51 9.22 -0.84
N ASP A 19 -14.95 10.26 -0.12
CA ASP A 19 -14.37 11.62 -0.21
C ASP A 19 -12.83 11.63 -0.05
N ARG A 20 -12.30 10.61 0.64
CA ARG A 20 -10.88 10.30 0.73
C ARG A 20 -10.68 8.81 0.42
N PRO A 21 -10.39 8.46 -0.84
CA PRO A 21 -10.21 7.07 -1.24
C PRO A 21 -9.15 6.37 -0.38
N TYR A 22 -9.41 5.12 -0.02
CA TYR A 22 -8.50 4.37 0.84
C TYR A 22 -8.47 2.88 0.52
N LEU A 23 -7.35 2.26 0.90
CA LEU A 23 -7.16 0.81 0.95
C LEU A 23 -6.36 0.49 2.22
N TYR A 24 -7.01 -0.13 3.19
CA TYR A 24 -6.45 -0.47 4.50
C TYR A 24 -6.36 -1.98 4.68
N GLY A 25 -5.29 -2.44 5.33
CA GLY A 25 -5.17 -3.81 5.82
C GLY A 25 -4.58 -3.83 7.23
N PRO A 26 -4.84 -4.88 8.02
CA PRO A 26 -4.15 -5.08 9.28
C PRO A 26 -2.64 -5.17 9.04
N ALA A 27 -1.87 -4.35 9.76
CA ALA A 27 -0.43 -4.22 9.58
C ALA A 27 0.29 -5.58 9.53
N LEU A 28 0.01 -6.45 10.51
CA LEU A 28 0.65 -7.76 10.61
C LEU A 28 0.34 -8.68 9.41
N SER A 29 -0.82 -8.61 8.79
CA SER A 29 -1.08 -9.40 7.56
C SER A 29 -0.53 -8.73 6.31
N SER A 30 -0.35 -7.40 6.33
CA SER A 30 0.02 -6.60 5.16
C SER A 30 1.52 -6.41 4.95
N PHE A 31 2.35 -6.52 6.00
CA PHE A 31 3.80 -6.54 5.81
C PHE A 31 4.19 -7.80 5.06
N ASN A 32 5.07 -7.66 4.09
CA ASN A 32 5.54 -8.80 3.33
C ASN A 32 6.61 -9.55 4.12
N ALA A 33 7.50 -8.86 4.82
CA ALA A 33 8.49 -9.44 5.72
C ALA A 33 8.41 -8.74 7.07
N LEU A 34 8.37 -9.55 8.13
CA LEU A 34 8.45 -9.07 9.50
C LEU A 34 9.67 -9.69 10.19
N HIS A 35 10.55 -8.83 10.69
CA HIS A 35 11.66 -9.20 11.54
C HIS A 35 11.50 -8.59 12.93
N VAL A 36 11.40 -9.43 13.97
CA VAL A 36 11.39 -8.98 15.37
C VAL A 36 12.84 -8.74 15.81
N GLY A 37 13.27 -7.49 15.75
CA GLY A 37 14.66 -7.07 15.99
C GLY A 37 15.11 -6.02 14.99
N GLU A 38 16.40 -5.70 15.03
CA GLU A 38 17.03 -4.86 14.03
C GLU A 38 17.15 -5.62 12.70
N GLY A 39 16.88 -4.93 11.59
CA GLY A 39 17.15 -5.48 10.26
C GLY A 39 18.64 -5.48 9.97
N GLU A 40 19.07 -6.33 9.03
CA GLU A 40 20.48 -6.41 8.64
C GLU A 40 20.80 -5.32 7.61
N PHE A 41 21.88 -4.56 7.80
CA PHE A 41 22.31 -3.60 6.80
C PHE A 41 23.18 -4.28 5.73
N ASP A 42 22.66 -4.38 4.51
CA ASP A 42 23.36 -4.91 3.34
C ASP A 42 23.47 -3.82 2.25
N PRO A 43 24.66 -3.18 2.09
CA PRO A 43 24.89 -2.20 1.04
C PRO A 43 24.65 -2.73 -0.38
N ALA A 44 24.90 -4.01 -0.63
CA ALA A 44 24.71 -4.61 -1.94
C ALA A 44 23.23 -4.76 -2.31
N ARG A 45 22.35 -4.78 -1.30
CA ARG A 45 20.88 -4.78 -1.45
C ARG A 45 20.26 -3.40 -1.27
N GLY A 46 21.07 -2.35 -1.16
CA GLY A 46 20.60 -0.97 -1.12
C GLY A 46 20.18 -0.46 0.26
N GLY A 47 20.58 -1.13 1.36
CA GLY A 47 20.37 -0.61 2.71
C GLY A 47 19.95 -1.68 3.71
N ILE A 48 19.00 -1.33 4.59
CA ILE A 48 18.44 -2.30 5.55
C ILE A 48 17.63 -3.35 4.77
N TRP A 49 18.07 -4.59 4.87
CA TRP A 49 17.42 -5.76 4.34
C TRP A 49 16.61 -6.45 5.43
N VAL A 50 15.36 -6.80 5.12
CA VAL A 50 14.43 -7.39 6.07
C VAL A 50 14.02 -8.78 5.56
N GLU A 51 14.37 -9.80 6.33
CA GLU A 51 13.91 -11.17 6.11
C GLU A 51 12.96 -11.58 7.23
N GLU A 52 11.97 -12.41 6.89
CA GLU A 52 10.99 -12.93 7.83
C GLU A 52 11.69 -13.68 8.98
N GLY A 53 11.39 -13.29 10.22
CA GLY A 53 11.97 -13.93 11.40
C GLY A 53 12.18 -12.97 12.56
N GLY A 54 13.37 -13.04 13.15
CA GLY A 54 13.76 -12.31 14.35
C GLY A 54 13.75 -13.17 15.61
N ASP A 55 13.66 -12.53 16.76
CA ASP A 55 13.59 -13.18 18.07
C ASP A 55 12.54 -14.32 18.08
N GLU A 56 13.03 -15.57 18.06
CA GLU A 56 12.21 -16.77 17.92
C GLU A 56 11.25 -16.92 19.11
N ASP A 57 11.66 -16.52 20.32
CA ASP A 57 10.84 -16.65 21.52
C ASP A 57 9.59 -15.77 21.45
N ALA A 58 9.71 -14.56 20.91
CA ALA A 58 8.58 -13.64 20.77
C ALA A 58 7.55 -14.15 19.75
N ARG A 59 8.02 -14.67 18.61
CA ARG A 59 7.14 -15.17 17.55
C ARG A 59 6.52 -16.52 17.91
N ALA A 60 7.33 -17.45 18.39
CA ALA A 60 6.88 -18.77 18.81
C ALA A 60 5.93 -18.66 20.00
N GLY A 61 6.21 -17.77 20.96
CA GLY A 61 5.35 -17.49 22.11
C GLY A 61 3.97 -16.97 21.71
N ALA A 62 3.87 -16.17 20.65
CA ALA A 62 2.60 -15.68 20.11
C ALA A 62 1.89 -16.68 19.18
N GLY A 63 2.55 -17.79 18.81
CA GLY A 63 2.06 -18.78 17.86
C GLY A 63 2.18 -18.35 16.38
N ALA A 64 3.02 -17.35 16.09
CA ALA A 64 3.24 -16.87 14.72
C ALA A 64 4.04 -17.90 13.91
N PRO A 65 3.57 -18.33 12.72
CA PRO A 65 4.35 -19.19 11.82
C PRO A 65 5.70 -18.57 11.43
N ALA A 66 6.70 -19.41 11.19
CA ALA A 66 8.03 -18.97 10.73
C ALA A 66 8.03 -18.51 9.26
N ASP A 67 7.21 -19.15 8.43
CA ASP A 67 7.08 -18.80 7.01
C ASP A 67 6.25 -17.52 6.82
N ARG A 68 6.70 -16.66 5.90
CA ARG A 68 6.04 -15.39 5.52
C ARG A 68 4.57 -15.58 5.15
N LYS A 69 4.28 -16.45 4.18
CA LYS A 69 2.93 -16.62 3.63
C LYS A 69 2.00 -17.18 4.71
N ALA A 70 2.50 -18.14 5.50
CA ALA A 70 1.79 -18.69 6.63
C ALA A 70 1.50 -17.64 7.71
N ARG A 71 2.47 -16.76 8.05
CA ARG A 71 2.26 -15.65 9.00
C ARG A 71 1.19 -14.69 8.50
N MET A 72 1.27 -14.23 7.25
CA MET A 72 0.31 -13.29 6.68
C MET A 72 -1.13 -13.84 6.79
N LYS A 73 -1.31 -15.12 6.46
CA LYS A 73 -2.60 -15.82 6.60
C LYS A 73 -3.04 -15.98 8.05
N TRP A 74 -2.12 -16.37 8.94
CA TRP A 74 -2.39 -16.53 10.37
C TRP A 74 -2.86 -15.21 11.00
N ALA A 75 -2.22 -14.09 10.63
CA ALA A 75 -2.50 -12.74 11.12
C ALA A 75 -3.89 -12.21 10.75
N LEU A 76 -4.59 -12.84 9.80
CA LEU A 76 -5.98 -12.50 9.46
C LEU A 76 -6.97 -12.94 10.54
N SER A 77 -6.61 -13.94 11.35
CA SER A 77 -7.49 -14.50 12.38
C SER A 77 -7.61 -13.59 13.61
N GLU A 78 -8.78 -13.59 14.25
CA GLU A 78 -8.98 -12.85 15.52
C GLU A 78 -8.06 -13.36 16.62
N ALA A 79 -7.82 -14.68 16.69
CA ALA A 79 -6.90 -15.26 17.67
C ALA A 79 -5.47 -14.72 17.53
N ALA A 80 -4.97 -14.54 16.30
CA ALA A 80 -3.66 -13.95 16.07
C ALA A 80 -3.61 -12.45 16.45
N LYS A 81 -4.69 -11.71 16.19
CA LYS A 81 -4.81 -10.30 16.57
C LYS A 81 -4.85 -10.11 18.09
N GLU A 82 -5.40 -11.08 18.82
CA GLU A 82 -5.41 -11.10 20.28
C GLU A 82 -4.07 -11.55 20.87
N SER A 83 -3.38 -12.51 20.24
CA SER A 83 -2.12 -13.05 20.76
C SER A 83 -0.90 -12.19 20.44
N TRP A 84 -0.91 -11.47 19.31
CA TRP A 84 0.21 -10.64 18.90
C TRP A 84 0.16 -9.24 19.54
N VAL A 85 1.21 -8.90 20.28
CA VAL A 85 1.37 -7.60 20.92
C VAL A 85 2.63 -6.92 20.39
N TRP A 86 2.47 -5.69 19.90
CA TRP A 86 3.60 -4.81 19.61
C TRP A 86 4.10 -4.19 20.92
N GLU A 87 5.32 -4.55 21.33
CA GLU A 87 5.88 -4.17 22.62
C GLU A 87 6.60 -2.82 22.57
N TYR A 88 6.36 -1.98 23.56
CA TYR A 88 7.09 -0.73 23.73
C TYR A 88 8.58 -1.00 23.96
N GLY A 89 9.45 -0.26 23.26
CA GLY A 89 10.90 -0.40 23.38
C GLY A 89 11.49 -1.59 22.61
N ARG A 90 10.66 -2.38 21.92
CA ARG A 90 11.13 -3.43 21.01
C ARG A 90 11.25 -2.88 19.58
N THR A 91 12.35 -3.22 18.92
CA THR A 91 12.56 -2.88 17.52
C THR A 91 11.89 -3.91 16.62
N TYR A 92 11.24 -3.44 15.57
CA TYR A 92 10.67 -4.27 14.52
C TYR A 92 11.13 -3.73 13.17
N ALA A 93 11.81 -4.57 12.40
CA ALA A 93 12.13 -4.28 11.02
C ALA A 93 11.03 -4.85 10.12
N LEU A 94 10.52 -3.99 9.26
CA LEU A 94 9.38 -4.23 8.40
C LEU A 94 9.81 -3.89 6.99
N ASP A 95 9.41 -4.71 6.03
CA ASP A 95 9.61 -4.32 4.64
C ASP A 95 8.55 -3.34 4.17
N PHE A 96 8.93 -2.61 3.13
CA PHE A 96 8.06 -1.69 2.44
C PHE A 96 8.21 -1.91 0.93
N PHE A 97 7.67 -3.03 0.43
CA PHE A 97 7.46 -3.22 -1.00
C PHE A 97 5.98 -3.50 -1.24
N ASN A 98 5.36 -2.78 -2.17
CA ASN A 98 3.97 -3.00 -2.56
C ASN A 98 3.96 -3.59 -3.98
N PRO A 99 3.61 -4.88 -4.16
CA PRO A 99 3.60 -5.49 -5.49
C PRO A 99 2.54 -4.87 -6.41
N TYR A 100 1.58 -4.13 -5.84
CA TYR A 100 0.50 -3.52 -6.58
C TYR A 100 0.88 -2.16 -7.14
N LEU A 101 1.93 -1.49 -6.68
CA LEU A 101 2.29 -0.18 -7.21
C LEU A 101 3.32 -0.29 -8.33
N ASP A 102 2.86 -0.09 -9.57
CA ASP A 102 3.70 0.01 -10.75
C ASP A 102 4.12 1.46 -10.95
N PHE A 103 5.29 1.83 -10.44
CA PHE A 103 5.85 3.16 -10.62
C PHE A 103 6.21 3.49 -12.07
N ALA A 104 6.54 2.50 -12.89
CA ALA A 104 6.92 2.74 -14.28
C ALA A 104 5.72 3.22 -15.12
N ASN A 105 4.53 2.71 -14.83
CA ASN A 105 3.29 3.09 -15.52
C ASN A 105 2.35 3.95 -14.67
N LEU A 106 2.77 4.32 -13.45
CA LEU A 106 1.94 4.99 -12.44
C LEU A 106 0.56 4.34 -12.33
N ALA A 107 0.55 3.05 -12.03
CA ALA A 107 -0.67 2.25 -11.96
C ALA A 107 -0.73 1.40 -10.70
N LEU A 108 -1.94 1.20 -10.18
CA LEU A 108 -2.22 0.18 -9.19
C LEU A 108 -2.62 -1.11 -9.93
N ARG A 109 -1.77 -2.13 -9.84
CA ARG A 109 -1.99 -3.50 -10.32
C ARG A 109 -2.56 -4.33 -9.20
N LEU A 110 -3.86 -4.57 -9.19
CA LEU A 110 -4.46 -5.58 -8.32
C LEU A 110 -4.65 -6.87 -9.14
N PRO A 111 -4.62 -8.06 -8.53
CA PRO A 111 -5.02 -9.30 -9.22
C PRO A 111 -6.35 -9.12 -9.97
N GLY A 112 -6.29 -9.28 -11.30
CA GLY A 112 -7.45 -9.11 -12.20
C GLY A 112 -7.87 -7.67 -12.50
N PHE A 113 -7.18 -6.64 -11.98
CA PHE A 113 -7.57 -5.24 -12.15
C PHE A 113 -6.37 -4.30 -12.30
N HIS A 114 -6.49 -3.33 -13.20
CA HIS A 114 -5.44 -2.35 -13.46
C HIS A 114 -6.03 -0.94 -13.40
N LEU A 115 -5.60 -0.14 -12.43
CA LEU A 115 -6.04 1.24 -12.23
C LEU A 115 -4.90 2.20 -12.61
N PRO A 116 -4.98 2.93 -13.74
CA PRO A 116 -4.02 3.98 -14.04
C PRO A 116 -4.18 5.13 -13.03
N ILE A 117 -3.19 5.35 -12.16
CA ILE A 117 -3.23 6.36 -11.09
C ILE A 117 -3.26 7.76 -11.70
N MET A 118 -2.51 7.99 -12.78
CA MET A 118 -2.44 9.29 -13.46
C MET A 118 -3.81 9.86 -13.85
N LYS A 119 -4.79 9.00 -14.16
CA LYS A 119 -6.15 9.43 -14.54
C LYS A 119 -6.97 9.97 -13.37
N TYR A 120 -6.60 9.62 -12.14
CA TYR A 120 -7.28 10.03 -10.92
C TYR A 120 -6.38 10.90 -10.03
N TRP A 121 -5.20 11.26 -10.55
CA TRP A 121 -4.22 11.97 -9.77
C TRP A 121 -4.52 13.46 -9.79
N ASP A 122 -4.98 13.96 -8.66
CA ASP A 122 -5.30 15.36 -8.39
C ASP A 122 -4.08 16.13 -7.85
N GLY A 123 -2.86 15.66 -8.13
CA GLY A 123 -1.61 16.23 -7.62
C GLY A 123 -1.26 15.88 -6.17
N GLN A 124 -2.14 15.21 -5.42
CA GLN A 124 -1.81 14.75 -4.07
C GLN A 124 -0.76 13.62 -4.09
N GLY A 125 0.08 13.58 -3.07
CA GLY A 125 1.05 12.49 -2.91
C GLY A 125 0.36 11.17 -2.58
N LEU A 126 0.85 10.06 -3.15
CA LEU A 126 0.42 8.73 -2.71
C LEU A 126 1.04 8.45 -1.35
N ARG A 127 0.21 8.10 -0.36
CA ARG A 127 0.63 7.90 1.02
C ARG A 127 0.38 6.47 1.47
N TYR A 128 1.42 5.84 2.00
CA TYR A 128 1.26 4.63 2.81
C TYR A 128 1.34 5.01 4.28
N VAL A 129 0.29 4.68 5.02
CA VAL A 129 0.12 5.13 6.41
C VAL A 129 -0.04 3.93 7.31
N LEU A 130 0.88 3.77 8.26
CA LEU A 130 0.66 2.91 9.42
C LEU A 130 0.03 3.75 10.52
N ARG A 131 -1.18 3.38 10.94
CA ARG A 131 -1.91 4.08 11.99
C ARG A 131 -2.68 3.13 12.89
N ASN A 132 -2.97 3.61 14.09
CA ASN A 132 -3.97 2.99 14.93
C ASN A 132 -5.37 3.17 14.32
N ARG A 133 -6.08 2.07 14.09
CA ARG A 133 -7.42 2.11 13.50
C ARG A 133 -8.46 2.79 14.40
N ALA A 134 -8.35 2.63 15.72
CA ALA A 134 -9.34 3.14 16.67
C ALA A 134 -9.11 4.61 17.03
N THR A 135 -7.85 5.01 17.26
CA THR A 135 -7.52 6.39 17.66
C THR A 135 -7.18 7.30 16.48
N GLY A 136 -6.83 6.73 15.32
CA GLY A 136 -6.35 7.47 14.16
C GLY A 136 -4.89 7.95 14.28
N GLU A 137 -4.21 7.63 15.37
CA GLU A 137 -2.82 8.02 15.62
C GLU A 137 -1.89 7.42 14.56
N VAL A 138 -1.07 8.26 13.92
CA VAL A 138 -0.15 7.87 12.87
C VAL A 138 1.19 7.47 13.48
N TYR A 139 1.65 6.26 13.15
CA TYR A 139 2.93 5.72 13.59
C TYR A 139 4.02 5.88 12.52
N MET A 140 3.65 5.75 11.24
CA MET A 140 4.57 5.90 10.12
C MET A 140 3.82 6.39 8.88
N THR A 141 4.45 7.23 8.08
CA THR A 141 3.95 7.61 6.75
C THR A 141 5.08 7.60 5.75
N VAL A 142 4.89 6.90 4.63
CA VAL A 142 5.73 6.98 3.44
C VAL A 142 4.95 7.74 2.38
N CYS A 143 5.48 8.88 1.93
CA CYS A 143 4.87 9.71 0.90
C CYS A 143 5.64 9.58 -0.41
N PHE A 144 4.92 9.32 -1.50
CA PHE A 144 5.42 9.42 -2.86
C PHE A 144 4.87 10.67 -3.50
N THR A 145 5.78 11.58 -3.85
CA THR A 145 5.47 12.76 -4.67
C THR A 145 5.98 12.51 -6.07
N LEU A 146 5.12 12.75 -7.05
CA LEU A 146 5.46 12.64 -8.45
C LEU A 146 5.86 14.03 -8.97
N TYR A 147 6.98 14.07 -9.70
CA TYR A 147 7.49 15.28 -10.33
C TYR A 147 7.53 15.10 -11.83
N LEU A 148 7.27 16.17 -12.57
CA LEU A 148 7.46 16.17 -14.01
C LEU A 148 8.94 16.03 -14.33
N LYS A 149 9.27 15.35 -15.43
CA LYS A 149 10.66 15.20 -15.88
C LYS A 149 11.37 16.53 -16.06
N GLU A 150 10.64 17.56 -16.50
CA GLU A 150 11.17 18.91 -16.66
C GLU A 150 11.51 19.62 -15.35
N ASP A 151 11.02 19.12 -14.20
CA ASP A 151 11.25 19.69 -12.87
C ASP A 151 12.39 18.98 -12.13
N VAL A 152 12.94 17.91 -12.72
CA VAL A 152 14.03 17.11 -12.17
C VAL A 152 15.29 17.33 -13.01
N ASN A 153 16.41 17.60 -12.33
CA ASN A 153 17.73 17.70 -12.94
C ASN A 153 18.25 16.32 -13.36
N GLU A 154 19.30 16.29 -14.18
CA GLU A 154 19.92 15.02 -14.62
C GLU A 154 20.49 14.19 -13.44
N ASP A 155 20.81 14.83 -12.32
CA ASP A 155 21.32 14.19 -11.10
C ASP A 155 20.20 13.73 -10.13
N GLY A 156 18.93 13.90 -10.51
CA GLY A 156 17.77 13.51 -9.70
C GLY A 156 17.34 14.54 -8.66
N THR A 157 18.01 15.69 -8.55
CA THR A 157 17.58 16.79 -7.67
C THR A 157 16.45 17.60 -8.32
N LEU A 158 15.64 18.29 -7.51
CA LEU A 158 14.60 19.19 -8.01
C LEU A 158 15.20 20.51 -8.48
N LYS A 159 14.61 21.09 -9.54
CA LYS A 159 14.96 22.45 -10.00
C LYS A 159 14.57 23.50 -8.98
N GLU A 160 15.31 24.61 -8.97
CA GLU A 160 15.08 25.72 -8.04
C GLU A 160 13.68 26.32 -8.26
N GLY A 161 12.91 26.47 -7.16
CA GLY A 161 11.52 26.95 -7.21
C GLY A 161 10.46 25.87 -7.42
N VAL A 162 10.85 24.61 -7.61
CA VAL A 162 9.92 23.46 -7.55
C VAL A 162 9.78 23.06 -6.08
N ASP A 163 8.80 23.63 -5.40
CA ASP A 163 8.38 23.13 -4.10
C ASP A 163 7.53 21.87 -4.33
N GLY A 164 7.87 20.79 -3.62
CA GLY A 164 7.12 19.53 -3.57
C GLY A 164 5.72 19.64 -2.96
N SER A 165 5.17 20.86 -2.88
CA SER A 165 3.79 21.11 -2.49
C SER A 165 2.86 20.58 -3.58
N GLU A 166 1.84 19.85 -3.15
CA GLU A 166 0.79 19.24 -3.97
C GLU A 166 0.19 20.22 -5.01
N THR A 167 0.21 21.53 -4.72
CA THR A 167 -0.36 22.60 -5.56
C THR A 167 0.43 22.94 -6.84
N SER A 168 1.76 22.77 -6.87
CA SER A 168 2.60 23.19 -8.00
C SER A 168 2.49 22.23 -9.19
N VAL A 169 2.30 20.94 -8.91
CA VAL A 169 2.18 19.87 -9.90
C VAL A 169 0.83 19.94 -10.62
N ILE A 170 -0.25 20.24 -9.89
CA ILE A 170 -1.63 20.36 -10.44
C ILE A 170 -1.70 21.47 -11.48
N ALA A 171 -1.20 22.67 -11.15
CA ALA A 171 -1.28 23.83 -12.03
C ALA A 171 -0.57 23.63 -13.39
N LYS A 172 0.46 22.77 -13.44
CA LYS A 172 1.15 22.41 -14.69
C LYS A 172 0.47 21.29 -15.47
N VAL A 173 -0.17 20.34 -14.78
CA VAL A 173 -0.95 19.27 -15.44
C VAL A 173 -2.19 19.86 -16.12
N GLU A 174 -2.89 20.80 -15.46
CA GLU A 174 -4.05 21.49 -16.05
C GLU A 174 -3.68 22.35 -17.26
N SER A 175 -2.45 22.89 -17.34
CA SER A 175 -2.00 23.67 -18.50
C SER A 175 -1.50 22.79 -19.67
N GLY A 176 -1.45 21.46 -19.51
CA GLY A 176 -0.75 20.52 -20.38
C GLY A 176 -1.61 19.68 -21.33
N GLY A 177 -2.94 19.78 -21.27
CA GLY A 177 -3.81 19.06 -22.21
C GLY A 177 -5.30 19.18 -21.89
N ASP A 178 -6.01 19.97 -22.71
CA ASP A 178 -7.47 20.00 -22.78
C ASP A 178 -8.00 18.70 -23.45
N GLU A 179 -7.97 17.57 -22.74
CA GLU A 179 -8.94 16.51 -22.98
C GLU A 179 -9.96 16.56 -21.85
N GLU A 180 -11.20 16.93 -22.17
CA GLU A 180 -12.34 16.97 -21.26
C GLU A 180 -12.55 15.57 -20.65
N PHE A 181 -12.00 15.38 -19.44
CA PHE A 181 -12.05 14.10 -18.73
C PHE A 181 -13.43 13.91 -18.11
N ASP A 182 -14.22 13.00 -18.69
CA ASP A 182 -15.51 12.57 -18.14
C ASP A 182 -15.28 11.58 -16.99
N GLU A 183 -15.14 12.16 -15.80
CA GLU A 183 -14.96 11.45 -14.53
C GLU A 183 -16.08 10.43 -14.28
N GLU A 184 -17.32 10.76 -14.64
CA GLU A 184 -18.48 9.89 -14.42
C GLU A 184 -18.44 8.64 -15.32
N ALA A 185 -18.02 8.80 -16.58
CA ALA A 185 -17.81 7.68 -17.50
C ALA A 185 -16.65 6.77 -17.09
N ALA A 186 -15.52 7.33 -16.64
CA ALA A 186 -14.36 6.56 -16.19
C ALA A 186 -14.67 5.74 -14.92
N LEU A 187 -15.39 6.36 -13.96
CA LEU A 187 -15.85 5.69 -12.74
C LEU A 187 -16.87 4.59 -13.02
N LYS A 188 -17.74 4.79 -14.00
CA LYS A 188 -18.70 3.79 -14.47
C LYS A 188 -18.02 2.60 -15.16
N GLU A 189 -17.00 2.86 -15.98
CA GLU A 189 -16.19 1.80 -16.60
C GLU A 189 -15.45 0.96 -15.55
N ALA A 190 -14.88 1.61 -14.53
CA ALA A 190 -14.26 0.91 -13.40
C ALA A 190 -15.29 0.05 -12.65
N ALA A 191 -16.47 0.61 -12.33
CA ALA A 191 -17.55 -0.13 -11.65
C ALA A 191 -18.06 -1.33 -12.47
N GLU A 192 -18.22 -1.16 -13.79
CA GLU A 192 -18.69 -2.21 -14.70
C GLU A 192 -17.65 -3.33 -14.90
N LYS A 193 -16.35 -2.99 -14.90
CA LYS A 193 -15.26 -3.98 -14.94
C LYS A 193 -15.07 -4.71 -13.61
N LEU A 194 -15.42 -4.07 -12.50
CA LEU A 194 -15.30 -4.60 -11.15
C LEU A 194 -16.49 -5.47 -10.71
N GLN A 195 -17.41 -5.83 -11.62
CA GLN A 195 -18.63 -6.62 -11.39
C GLN A 195 -18.55 -7.58 -10.19
N ILE A 196 -19.06 -7.06 -9.06
CA ILE A 196 -19.29 -7.76 -7.81
C ILE A 196 -20.29 -8.89 -8.09
N LYS A 197 -19.84 -10.14 -8.00
CA LYS A 197 -20.74 -11.29 -7.87
C LYS A 197 -20.84 -11.64 -6.39
N ASP A 198 -22.03 -11.52 -5.82
CA ASP A 198 -22.39 -11.86 -4.44
C ASP A 198 -22.25 -13.36 -4.08
N GLU A 199 -21.51 -14.17 -4.86
CA GLU A 199 -21.32 -15.59 -4.56
C GLU A 199 -19.94 -15.89 -3.96
N PRO A 200 -19.86 -16.67 -2.87
CA PRO A 200 -18.61 -17.05 -2.24
C PRO A 200 -17.89 -18.10 -3.10
N THR A 201 -17.13 -17.67 -4.10
CA THR A 201 -16.13 -18.56 -4.72
C THR A 201 -14.94 -18.74 -3.79
N LYS A 202 -14.53 -19.99 -3.59
CA LYS A 202 -13.33 -20.36 -2.83
C LYS A 202 -12.10 -19.84 -3.56
N THR A 203 -11.29 -19.01 -2.91
CA THR A 203 -9.98 -18.57 -3.40
C THR A 203 -8.98 -19.74 -3.42
N SER A 204 -8.13 -19.75 -4.44
CA SER A 204 -7.13 -20.79 -4.67
C SER A 204 -5.85 -20.45 -3.91
N SER A 205 -5.00 -21.46 -3.65
CA SER A 205 -3.71 -21.28 -2.98
C SER A 205 -2.70 -20.43 -3.76
N ASP A 206 -3.02 -20.11 -5.02
CA ASP A 206 -2.11 -19.47 -5.97
C ASP A 206 -2.33 -17.95 -6.08
N ASP A 207 -3.28 -17.38 -5.33
CA ASP A 207 -3.56 -15.93 -5.34
C ASP A 207 -2.55 -15.10 -4.49
N LEU A 208 -1.55 -15.77 -3.93
CA LEU A 208 -0.40 -15.15 -3.26
C LEU A 208 0.87 -15.60 -3.97
N ASP A 209 1.23 -14.93 -5.06
CA ASP A 209 2.55 -15.09 -5.69
C ASP A 209 3.65 -14.42 -4.85
#